data_AF-A0A1X7L2P8-F1
#
_entry.id   AF-A0A1X7L2P8-F1
#
_cell.length_a   1.000
_cell.length_b   1.000
_cell.length_c   1.000
_cell.angle_alpha   90.00
_cell.angle_beta   90.00
_cell.angle_gamma   90.00
#
_symmetry.space_group_name_H-M   'P 1'
#
loop_
_entity.id
_entity.type
_entity.pdbx_description
1 polymer ?
#
loop_
_entity_poly.entity_id
_entity_poly.type
_entity_poly.pdbx_seq_one_letter_code
_entity_poly.pdbx_strand_id
1 'polypeptide(L)'
;MNSKTKNIIGWILAVVLALAFVMAGGVKLSGQAEMIQNFEKWGLPIRAMYLIGGAEILGAIGILIPKTRFLAVLGLLGLMLGAIGTHLLNGEAFIPPLVLLILLGALTWIRKPLNSN
;
A
#
# COMPACT_ATOMS: atom_id res chain seq x y z
N MET A 1 9.72 -17.39 -17.80
CA MET A 1 10.57 -16.58 -16.90
C MET A 1 11.25 -17.51 -15.89
N ASN A 2 12.57 -17.50 -15.81
CA ASN A 2 13.34 -18.34 -14.88
C ASN A 2 12.97 -18.02 -13.41
N SER A 3 13.04 -19.01 -12.51
CA SER A 3 12.74 -18.87 -11.08
C SER A 3 13.61 -17.80 -10.40
N LYS A 4 14.89 -17.71 -10.79
CA LYS A 4 15.80 -16.65 -10.31
C LYS A 4 15.31 -15.26 -10.69
N THR A 5 14.91 -15.07 -11.96
CA THR A 5 14.38 -13.79 -12.46
C THR A 5 13.08 -13.39 -11.75
N LYS A 6 12.16 -14.34 -11.55
CA LYS A 6 10.92 -14.11 -10.77
C LYS A 6 11.22 -13.63 -9.35
N ASN A 7 12.18 -14.25 -8.69
CA ASN A 7 12.55 -13.91 -7.32
C ASN A 7 13.17 -12.50 -7.25
N ILE A 8 14.10 -12.18 -8.15
CA ILE A 8 14.73 -10.85 -8.21
C ILE A 8 13.68 -9.75 -8.46
N ILE A 9 12.84 -9.90 -9.47
CA ILE A 9 11.77 -8.94 -9.78
C ILE A 9 10.82 -8.80 -8.58
N GLY A 10 10.43 -9.91 -7.97
CA GLY A 10 9.55 -9.89 -6.80
C GLY A 10 10.17 -9.18 -5.59
N TRP A 11 11.50 -9.19 -5.42
CA TRP A 11 12.18 -8.44 -4.36
C TRP A 11 12.31 -6.97 -4.68
N ILE A 12 12.67 -6.62 -5.90
CA ILE A 12 12.71 -5.22 -6.36
C ILE A 12 11.33 -4.58 -6.15
N LEU A 13 10.27 -5.24 -6.63
CA LEU A 13 8.91 -4.74 -6.48
C LEU A 13 8.49 -4.61 -5.01
N ALA A 14 8.84 -5.58 -4.16
CA ALA A 14 8.55 -5.53 -2.73
C ALA A 14 9.25 -4.34 -2.04
N VAL A 15 10.51 -4.05 -2.39
CA VAL A 15 11.26 -2.92 -1.84
C VAL A 15 10.68 -1.59 -2.32
N VAL A 16 10.35 -1.47 -3.61
CA VAL A 16 9.72 -0.26 -4.16
C VAL A 16 8.38 0.03 -3.47
N LEU A 17 7.53 -1.00 -3.31
CA LEU A 17 6.26 -0.88 -2.60
C LEU A 17 6.47 -0.50 -1.13
N ALA A 18 7.43 -1.15 -0.44
CA ALA A 18 7.73 -0.83 0.95
C ALA A 18 8.17 0.63 1.11
N LEU A 19 9.05 1.13 0.25
CA LEU A 19 9.47 2.53 0.27
C LEU A 19 8.30 3.49 0.02
N ALA A 20 7.45 3.20 -0.97
CA ALA A 20 6.28 4.01 -1.27
C ALA A 20 5.32 4.11 -0.07
N PHE A 21 5.01 2.98 0.57
CA PHE A 21 4.14 2.95 1.74
C PHE A 21 4.79 3.55 2.99
N VAL A 22 6.12 3.42 3.15
CA VAL A 22 6.85 4.11 4.23
C VAL A 22 6.75 5.61 4.08
N MET A 23 6.94 6.14 2.88
CA MET A 23 6.80 7.58 2.62
C MET A 23 5.35 8.04 2.82
N ALA A 24 4.37 7.34 2.25
CA ALA A 24 2.95 7.69 2.37
C ALA A 24 2.48 7.66 3.83
N GLY A 25 2.85 6.62 4.58
CA GLY A 25 2.54 6.49 6.00
C GLY A 25 3.28 7.53 6.83
N GLY A 26 4.54 7.82 6.51
CA GLY A 26 5.34 8.85 7.17
C GLY A 26 4.75 10.25 7.02
N VAL A 27 4.22 10.60 5.84
CA VAL A 27 3.49 11.86 5.63
C VAL A 27 2.27 11.95 6.56
N LYS A 28 1.48 10.87 6.68
CA LYS A 28 0.32 10.82 7.58
C LYS A 28 0.73 10.90 9.06
N LEU A 29 1.77 10.17 9.45
CA LEU A 29 2.23 10.13 10.84
C LEU A 29 2.95 11.41 11.28
N SER A 30 3.60 12.11 10.36
CA SER A 30 4.22 13.41 10.65
C SER A 30 3.20 14.54 10.85
N GLY A 31 1.92 14.30 10.56
CA GLY A 31 0.86 15.29 10.79
C GLY A 31 1.03 16.54 9.93
N GLN A 32 1.47 16.38 8.67
CA GLN A 32 1.63 17.51 7.76
C GLN A 32 0.30 18.26 7.60
N ALA A 33 0.36 19.59 7.64
CA ALA A 33 -0.82 20.45 7.60
C ALA A 33 -1.69 20.18 6.36
N GLU A 34 -1.08 19.96 5.20
CA GLU A 34 -1.79 19.60 3.96
C GLU A 34 -2.55 18.27 4.10
N MET A 35 -1.94 17.26 4.71
CA MET A 35 -2.59 15.96 4.93
C MET A 35 -3.74 16.07 5.93
N ILE A 36 -3.59 16.88 6.98
CA ILE A 36 -4.67 17.16 7.95
C ILE A 36 -5.84 17.82 7.23
N GLN A 37 -5.60 18.85 6.41
CA GLN A 37 -6.64 19.53 5.63
C GLN A 37 -7.35 18.59 4.66
N ASN A 38 -6.62 17.68 4.00
CA ASN A 38 -7.21 16.67 3.14
C ASN A 38 -8.15 15.73 3.91
N PHE A 39 -7.74 15.24 5.09
CA PHE A 39 -8.59 14.38 5.92
C PHE A 39 -9.84 15.10 6.43
N GLU A 40 -9.73 16.36 6.83
CA GLU A 40 -10.88 17.20 7.21
C GLU A 40 -11.84 17.41 6.03
N LYS A 41 -11.29 17.72 4.85
CA LYS A 41 -12.06 17.86 3.60
C LYS A 41 -12.83 16.59 3.26
N TRP A 42 -12.21 15.42 3.43
CA TRP A 42 -12.83 14.12 3.19
C TRP A 42 -13.85 13.72 4.27
N GLY A 43 -14.01 14.51 5.34
CA GLY A 43 -14.89 14.19 6.46
C GLY A 43 -14.39 13.04 7.33
N LEU A 44 -13.09 12.72 7.26
CA LEU A 44 -12.47 11.63 8.00
C LEU A 44 -11.82 12.16 9.29
N PRO A 45 -11.98 11.47 10.44
CA PRO A 45 -11.32 11.89 11.68
C PRO A 45 -9.80 11.88 11.55
N ILE A 46 -9.12 12.87 12.15
CA ILE A 46 -7.65 12.92 12.20
C ILE A 46 -7.04 11.68 12.87
N ARG A 47 -7.75 11.05 13.81
CA ARG A 47 -7.31 9.75 14.37
C ARG A 47 -7.22 8.66 13.29
N ALA A 48 -8.12 8.66 12.32
CA ALA A 48 -8.07 7.74 11.19
C ALA A 48 -6.85 7.98 10.31
N MET A 49 -6.41 9.23 10.14
CA MET A 49 -5.16 9.57 9.43
C MET A 49 -3.96 8.84 10.06
N TYR A 50 -3.80 8.95 11.38
CA TYR A 50 -2.69 8.29 12.08
C TYR A 50 -2.82 6.76 12.07
N LEU A 51 -4.03 6.22 12.19
CA LEU A 51 -4.26 4.77 12.09
C LEU A 51 -3.92 4.22 10.70
N ILE A 52 -4.35 4.91 9.64
CA ILE A 52 -4.01 4.54 8.25
C ILE A 52 -2.50 4.66 8.04
N GLY A 53 -1.88 5.75 8.50
CA GLY A 53 -0.44 5.93 8.40
C GLY A 53 0.34 4.81 9.09
N GLY A 54 -0.04 4.45 10.32
CA GLY A 54 0.55 3.32 11.04
C GLY A 54 0.36 1.99 10.31
N ALA A 55 -0.84 1.74 9.77
CA ALA A 55 -1.13 0.53 9.01
C ALA A 55 -0.33 0.45 7.70
N GLU A 56 -0.08 1.58 7.02
CA GLU A 56 0.77 1.64 5.83
C GLU A 56 2.23 1.28 6.17
N ILE A 57 2.78 1.81 7.26
CA ILE A 57 4.15 1.47 7.71
C ILE A 57 4.24 -0.02 8.08
N LEU A 58 3.28 -0.54 8.86
CA LEU A 58 3.25 -1.95 9.25
C LEU A 58 3.10 -2.87 8.04
N GLY A 59 2.27 -2.48 7.07
CA GLY A 59 2.12 -3.18 5.80
C GLY A 59 3.41 -3.18 4.98
N ALA A 60 4.09 -2.03 4.91
CA ALA A 60 5.37 -1.90 4.21
C ALA A 60 6.43 -2.86 4.77
N ILE A 61 6.58 -2.90 6.10
CA ILE A 61 7.48 -3.83 6.79
C ILE A 61 7.02 -5.27 6.55
N GLY A 62 5.72 -5.52 6.68
CA GLY A 62 5.12 -6.84 6.52
C GLY A 62 5.32 -7.44 5.12
N ILE A 63 5.38 -6.62 4.07
CA ILE A 63 5.69 -7.05 2.69
C ILE A 63 7.12 -7.60 2.56
N LEU A 64 8.07 -7.09 3.33
CA LEU A 64 9.47 -7.51 3.25
C LEU A 64 9.70 -8.87 3.93
N ILE A 65 8.86 -9.25 4.89
CA ILE A 65 8.97 -10.49 5.64
C ILE A 65 8.12 -11.59 4.95
N PRO A 66 8.72 -12.67 4.42
CA PRO A 66 7.99 -13.69 3.65
C PRO A 66 6.81 -14.32 4.40
N LYS A 67 6.92 -14.49 5.73
CA LYS A 67 5.89 -15.10 6.58
C LYS A 67 4.63 -14.22 6.73
N THR A 68 4.77 -12.89 6.70
CA THR A 68 3.66 -11.95 6.91
C THR A 68 3.18 -11.28 5.62
N ARG A 69 3.93 -11.43 4.52
CA ARG A 69 3.70 -10.74 3.25
C ARG A 69 2.26 -10.83 2.76
N PHE A 70 1.65 -12.01 2.83
CA PHE A 70 0.28 -12.18 2.34
C PHE A 70 -0.72 -11.30 3.10
N LEU A 71 -0.67 -11.33 4.45
CA LEU A 71 -1.53 -10.49 5.28
C LEU A 71 -1.25 -9.00 5.08
N ALA A 72 0.03 -8.63 4.96
CA ALA A 72 0.44 -7.26 4.71
C ALA A 72 -0.11 -6.73 3.38
N VAL A 73 -0.02 -7.51 2.30
CA VAL A 73 -0.57 -7.13 0.99
C VAL A 73 -2.10 -7.01 1.07
N LEU A 74 -2.80 -7.94 1.73
CA LEU A 74 -4.25 -7.85 1.89
C LEU A 74 -4.68 -6.57 2.63
N GLY A 75 -4.00 -6.23 3.72
CA GLY A 75 -4.26 -5.00 4.46
C GLY A 75 -4.04 -3.76 3.60
N LEU A 76 -2.91 -3.70 2.89
CA LEU A 76 -2.59 -2.57 2.00
C LEU A 76 -3.54 -2.46 0.81
N LEU A 77 -4.00 -3.58 0.24
CA LEU A 77 -5.04 -3.57 -0.80
C LEU A 77 -6.34 -2.96 -0.27
N GLY A 78 -6.75 -3.32 0.95
CA GLY A 78 -7.91 -2.72 1.60
C GLY A 78 -7.77 -1.20 1.78
N LEU A 79 -6.58 -0.74 2.22
CA LEU A 79 -6.30 0.69 2.34
C LEU A 79 -6.34 1.42 0.99
N MET A 80 -5.79 0.83 -0.07
CA MET A 80 -5.84 1.43 -1.41
C MET A 80 -7.26 1.50 -1.97
N LEU A 81 -8.09 0.47 -1.73
CA LEU A 81 -9.51 0.53 -2.09
C LEU A 81 -10.24 1.65 -1.34
N GLY A 82 -9.99 1.80 -0.03
CA GLY A 82 -10.53 2.90 0.76
C GLY A 82 -10.07 4.28 0.27
N ALA A 83 -8.79 4.41 -0.10
CA ALA A 83 -8.23 5.64 -0.66
C ALA A 83 -8.87 5.99 -2.02
N ILE A 84 -8.99 5.01 -2.93
CA ILE A 84 -9.67 5.21 -4.21
C ILE A 84 -11.12 5.66 -4.00
N GLY A 85 -11.86 4.99 -3.12
CA GLY A 85 -13.22 5.38 -2.77
C GLY A 85 -13.31 6.81 -2.25
N THR A 86 -12.38 7.20 -1.36
CA THR A 86 -12.30 8.55 -0.80
C THR A 86 -12.08 9.59 -1.90
N HIS A 87 -11.12 9.39 -2.80
CA HIS A 87 -10.88 10.31 -3.91
C HIS A 87 -12.07 10.39 -4.88
N LEU A 88 -12.69 9.26 -5.22
CA LEU A 88 -13.87 9.23 -6.11
C LEU A 88 -15.04 10.02 -5.52
N LEU A 89 -15.33 9.83 -4.23
CA LEU A 89 -16.41 10.54 -3.54
C LEU A 89 -16.18 12.06 -3.45
N ASN A 90 -14.92 12.50 -3.56
CA ASN A 90 -14.53 13.90 -3.49
C ASN A 90 -14.18 14.50 -4.87
N GLY A 91 -14.37 13.76 -5.96
CA GLY A 91 -14.05 14.22 -7.33
C GLY A 91 -12.56 14.44 -7.60
N GLU A 92 -11.69 13.75 -6.86
CA GLU A 92 -10.23 13.89 -6.96
C GLU A 92 -9.60 12.78 -7.80
N ALA A 93 -8.38 13.03 -8.29
CA ALA A 93 -7.61 12.04 -9.01
C ALA A 93 -7.15 10.91 -8.07
N PHE A 94 -7.47 9.67 -8.44
CA PHE A 94 -7.14 8.46 -7.67
C PHE A 94 -6.02 7.63 -8.31
N ILE A 95 -5.23 8.23 -9.22
CA ILE A 95 -4.16 7.55 -9.94
C ILE A 95 -3.09 6.98 -8.99
N PRO A 96 -2.58 7.73 -7.98
CA PRO A 96 -1.57 7.18 -7.07
C PRO A 96 -2.01 5.91 -6.32
N PRO A 97 -3.17 5.86 -5.63
CA PRO A 97 -3.59 4.64 -4.95
C PRO A 97 -3.97 3.52 -5.93
N LEU A 98 -4.45 3.83 -7.14
CA LEU A 98 -4.70 2.83 -8.19
C LEU A 98 -3.40 2.14 -8.64
N VAL A 99 -2.34 2.92 -8.89
CA VAL A 99 -1.03 2.38 -9.28
C VAL A 99 -0.49 1.46 -8.18
N LEU A 100 -0.55 1.88 -6.92
CA LEU A 100 -0.11 1.06 -5.80
C LEU A 100 -0.94 -0.23 -5.66
N LEU A 101 -2.26 -0.16 -5.87
CA LEU A 101 -3.15 -1.32 -5.87
C LEU A 101 -2.75 -2.33 -6.96
N ILE A 102 -2.49 -1.87 -8.18
CA ILE A 102 -2.07 -2.73 -9.29
C ILE A 102 -0.71 -3.36 -9.00
N LEU A 103 0.25 -2.59 -8.48
CA LEU A 103 1.58 -3.09 -8.12
C LEU A 103 1.54 -4.13 -6.99
N LEU A 104 0.66 -3.96 -6.00
CA LEU A 104 0.40 -4.96 -4.96
C LEU A 104 -0.18 -6.26 -5.56
N GLY A 105 -1.12 -6.15 -6.50
CA GLY A 105 -1.65 -7.30 -7.25
C GLY A 105 -0.58 -7.99 -8.10
N ALA A 106 0.31 -7.24 -8.73
CA ALA A 106 1.44 -7.79 -9.46
C ALA A 106 2.42 -8.54 -8.53
N LEU A 107 2.69 -7.99 -7.34
CA LEU A 107 3.56 -8.63 -6.35
C LEU A 107 2.99 -9.98 -5.89
N THR A 108 1.69 -10.08 -5.62
CA THR A 108 1.06 -11.35 -5.24
C THR A 108 1.11 -12.38 -6.37
N TRP A 109 0.87 -11.94 -7.62
CA TRP A 109 0.97 -12.81 -8.78
C TRP A 109 2.39 -13.36 -8.99
N ILE A 110 3.42 -12.51 -8.89
CA ILE A 110 4.83 -12.91 -9.10
C ILE A 110 5.33 -13.85 -7.99
N ARG A 111 4.90 -13.61 -6.75
CA ARG A 111 5.33 -14.38 -5.57
C ARG A 111 4.49 -15.63 -5.33
N LYS A 112 3.41 -15.85 -6.10
CA LYS A 112 2.60 -17.07 -6.02
C LYS A 112 3.49 -18.28 -6.33
N PRO A 113 3.60 -19.27 -5.43
CA PRO A 113 4.39 -20.47 -5.72
C PRO A 113 3.82 -21.18 -6.94
N LEU A 114 4.70 -21.56 -7.87
CA LEU A 114 4.35 -22.43 -8.99
C LEU A 114 4.30 -23.87 -8.43
N ASN A 115 3.13 -24.29 -7.92
CA ASN A 115 2.65 -25.67 -7.71
C ASN A 115 1.41 -25.63 -6.77
N SER A 116 0.34 -26.41 -6.96
CA SER A 116 0.07 -27.50 -7.90
C SER A 116 -1.45 -27.67 -8.09
N ASN A 117 -1.90 -27.81 -9.33
CA ASN A 117 -2.94 -28.75 -9.78
C ASN A 117 -2.62 -29.08 -11.23
#